data_AF-A0A9X1AKA8-F1
#
_entry.id   AF-A0A9X1AKA8-F1
#
_cell.length_a   1.000
_cell.length_b   1.000
_cell.length_c   1.000
_cell.angle_alpha   90.00
_cell.angle_beta   90.00
_cell.angle_gamma   90.00
#
_symmetry.space_group_name_H-M   'P 1'
#
loop_
_entity.id
_entity.type
_entity.pdbx_description
1 polymer ?
#
loop_
_entity_poly.entity_id
_entity_poly.type
_entity_poly.pdbx_seq_one_letter_code
_entity_poly.pdbx_strand_id
1 'polypeptide(L)'
;MKTSRLYFLALFFSLIFIFESGFLVIGHRGNPSKYPEETIQSDNSAFADGADYVELDLHVSKDNVLVVSHDRDLSRVVGSPVIVSQNNFSYLNTLKQANGESIISLDQLFDYYKDKPNTKFLLETKKTKHNSPKNMEELLASSIKKYHMQDRVMIHSFSAPSLKTMSQLLPDVPRIFIVGSLQRINFDVLSYVNGINISSDLVTQNPKLISQLHALHQKVFVWAEMNESPKLWNWLINNDVDGVVTNFPARGYKYKLAKSGTKKYTVNKDGIYFGRTPTGVSVNPYLNVKTSKQISFLQPVHVSSAVIASGQTFYQIGDKEFIPADLVSLDLQPEWILPYWNLSIINPTQNPIFTYNKPDRQSGKKAQLMPNKRYKILGVSGGVNDLWLLTDYGWIKSSKILYYGLFNKNTFAYKNYQKLDPAYRQTNVALFPYLPVEKVPIKNFWSTYSDVNAVIFNQR
;
A
#
# COMPACT_ATOMS: atom_id res chain seq x y z
N MET A 1 -12.36 14.89 -47.50
CA MET A 1 -13.34 14.62 -46.41
C MET A 1 -13.28 13.14 -46.06
N LYS A 2 -12.57 12.79 -44.98
CA LYS A 2 -12.68 11.50 -44.25
C LYS A 2 -11.75 11.62 -43.04
N THR A 3 -12.31 11.98 -41.89
CA THR A 3 -11.59 12.08 -40.62
C THR A 3 -12.31 11.24 -39.57
N SER A 4 -11.49 10.45 -38.86
CA SER A 4 -11.59 10.05 -37.46
C SER A 4 -12.85 9.34 -36.96
N ARG A 5 -12.72 8.02 -36.76
CA ARG A 5 -13.36 7.28 -35.66
C ARG A 5 -12.29 6.89 -34.64
N LEU A 6 -12.05 7.75 -33.66
CA LEU A 6 -11.55 7.37 -32.35
C LEU A 6 -12.61 7.83 -31.36
N TYR A 7 -13.34 6.88 -30.76
CA TYR A 7 -14.28 7.19 -29.69
C TYR A 7 -13.48 7.50 -28.42
N PHE A 8 -13.43 8.79 -28.10
CA PHE A 8 -12.90 9.32 -26.86
C PHE A 8 -13.71 8.76 -25.68
N LEU A 9 -13.06 7.99 -24.80
CA LEU A 9 -13.47 7.84 -23.42
C LEU A 9 -13.71 9.24 -22.84
N ALA A 10 -14.82 9.42 -22.13
CA ALA A 10 -15.01 10.56 -21.25
C ALA A 10 -13.96 10.50 -20.13
N LEU A 11 -12.78 11.05 -20.41
CA LEU A 11 -11.73 11.40 -19.48
C LEU A 11 -12.26 12.57 -18.63
N PHE A 12 -12.88 12.25 -17.49
CA PHE A 12 -12.78 13.15 -16.35
C PHE A 12 -11.30 13.17 -15.96
N PHE A 13 -10.66 14.32 -16.07
CA PHE A 13 -9.30 14.56 -15.61
C PHE A 13 -9.23 14.36 -14.08
N SER A 14 -9.08 13.12 -13.63
CA SER A 14 -8.26 12.83 -12.46
C SER A 14 -6.87 12.53 -13.02
N LEU A 15 -5.87 13.28 -12.59
CA LEU A 15 -4.48 12.93 -12.81
C LEU A 15 -4.21 11.62 -12.06
N ILE A 16 -4.44 10.49 -12.74
CA ILE A 16 -4.12 9.16 -12.22
C ILE A 16 -2.60 9.02 -12.33
N PHE A 17 -1.89 9.51 -11.32
CA PHE A 17 -0.47 9.19 -11.16
C PHE A 17 -0.36 7.74 -10.69
N ILE A 18 0.30 6.90 -11.50
CA ILE A 18 0.61 5.52 -11.16
C ILE A 18 1.99 5.52 -10.52
N PHE A 19 2.06 5.25 -9.22
CA PHE A 19 3.33 5.00 -8.54
C PHE A 19 3.45 3.49 -8.30
N GLU A 20 4.50 2.87 -8.84
CA GLU A 20 4.93 1.57 -8.33
C GLU A 20 5.43 1.76 -6.90
N SER A 21 4.80 1.04 -5.97
CA SER A 21 5.03 1.24 -4.55
C SER A 21 6.07 0.25 -4.03
N GLY A 22 7.09 0.75 -3.34
CA GLY A 22 8.11 -0.06 -2.70
C GLY A 22 9.06 0.81 -1.86
N PHE A 23 9.88 0.17 -1.04
CA PHE A 23 10.97 0.81 -0.32
C PHE A 23 12.13 -0.18 -0.16
N LEU A 24 13.34 0.33 -0.03
CA LEU A 24 14.54 -0.47 0.26
C LEU A 24 14.59 -0.84 1.74
N VAL A 25 14.95 -2.09 2.03
CA VAL A 25 15.27 -2.53 3.39
C VAL A 25 16.77 -2.45 3.57
N ILE A 26 17.22 -1.66 4.53
CA ILE A 26 18.64 -1.45 4.81
C ILE A 26 18.93 -2.00 6.21
N GLY A 27 19.75 -3.04 6.30
CA GLY A 27 20.16 -3.62 7.57
C GLY A 27 21.15 -2.71 8.28
N HIS A 28 20.72 -2.05 9.35
CA HIS A 28 21.55 -1.14 10.14
C HIS A 28 22.68 -1.92 10.80
N ARG A 29 23.93 -1.64 10.44
CA ARG A 29 25.12 -2.40 10.91
C ARG A 29 25.02 -3.91 10.70
N GLY A 30 24.35 -4.29 9.61
CA GLY A 30 23.98 -5.67 9.29
C GLY A 30 22.66 -6.11 9.94
N ASN A 31 22.70 -7.18 10.73
CA ASN A 31 21.59 -7.73 11.49
C ASN A 31 21.91 -7.80 13.00
N PRO A 32 22.04 -6.63 13.67
CA PRO A 32 22.46 -6.54 15.07
C PRO A 32 21.44 -7.15 16.04
N SER A 33 20.21 -7.44 15.58
CA SER A 33 19.23 -8.17 16.38
C SER A 33 19.58 -9.65 16.60
N LYS A 34 20.48 -10.21 15.78
CA LYS A 34 20.89 -11.63 15.82
C LYS A 34 22.38 -11.84 16.06
N TYR A 35 23.23 -10.96 15.54
CA TYR A 35 24.69 -11.12 15.55
C TYR A 35 25.38 -9.81 15.95
N PRO A 36 26.65 -9.83 16.39
CA PRO A 36 27.39 -8.61 16.70
C PRO A 36 27.44 -7.67 15.49
N GLU A 37 27.14 -6.40 15.72
CA GLU A 37 27.06 -5.38 14.66
C GLU A 37 28.37 -5.26 13.86
N GLU A 38 28.26 -4.87 12.58
CA GLU A 38 29.43 -4.60 11.72
C GLU A 38 30.43 -5.76 11.63
N THR A 39 29.90 -6.97 11.58
CA THR A 39 30.64 -8.21 11.32
C THR A 39 30.17 -8.83 10.01
N ILE A 40 31.02 -9.65 9.38
CA ILE A 40 30.63 -10.36 8.16
C ILE A 40 29.46 -11.31 8.44
N GLN A 41 29.39 -11.91 9.64
CA GLN A 41 28.23 -12.71 10.05
C GLN A 41 26.94 -11.88 10.11
N SER A 42 26.99 -10.67 10.68
CA SER A 42 25.85 -9.76 10.76
C SER A 42 25.36 -9.33 9.37
N ASP A 43 26.29 -8.96 8.49
CA ASP A 43 25.99 -8.57 7.11
C ASP A 43 25.36 -9.71 6.31
N ASN A 44 25.98 -10.90 6.35
CA ASN A 44 25.46 -12.09 5.67
C ASN A 44 24.05 -12.44 6.16
N SER A 45 23.81 -12.31 7.46
CA SER A 45 22.49 -12.52 8.06
C SER A 45 21.47 -11.50 7.57
N ALA A 46 21.84 -10.22 7.42
CA ALA A 46 20.95 -9.19 6.90
C ALA A 46 20.54 -9.47 5.45
N PHE A 47 21.51 -9.81 4.58
CA PHE A 47 21.23 -10.19 3.19
C PHE A 47 20.36 -11.45 3.11
N ALA A 48 20.63 -12.46 3.95
CA ALA A 48 19.83 -13.68 4.02
C ALA A 48 18.38 -13.40 4.49
N ASP A 49 18.20 -12.41 5.36
CA ASP A 49 16.89 -11.94 5.84
C ASP A 49 16.18 -10.98 4.84
N GLY A 50 16.76 -10.74 3.66
CA GLY A 50 16.15 -9.99 2.57
C GLY A 50 16.44 -8.48 2.55
N ALA A 51 17.49 -8.03 3.24
CA ALA A 51 17.98 -6.65 3.09
C ALA A 51 18.47 -6.39 1.66
N ASP A 52 18.15 -5.21 1.13
CA ASP A 52 18.66 -4.73 -0.16
C ASP A 52 20.08 -4.16 -0.04
N TYR A 53 20.36 -3.53 1.11
CA TYR A 53 21.63 -2.94 1.47
C TYR A 53 21.95 -3.27 2.93
N VAL A 54 23.23 -3.27 3.26
CA VAL A 54 23.71 -3.23 4.65
C VAL A 54 24.34 -1.87 4.90
N GLU A 55 23.93 -1.22 5.97
CA GLU A 55 24.52 0.04 6.41
C GLU A 55 25.72 -0.23 7.31
N LEU A 56 26.80 0.54 7.12
CA LEU A 56 28.07 0.40 7.83
C LEU A 56 28.67 1.76 8.13
N ASP A 57 29.25 1.90 9.31
CA ASP A 57 29.91 3.07 9.82
C ASP A 57 31.42 3.02 9.61
N LEU A 58 31.99 4.13 9.15
CA LEU A 58 33.41 4.21 8.88
C LEU A 58 34.10 5.20 9.81
N HIS A 59 35.25 4.81 10.34
CA HIS A 59 36.24 5.66 10.99
C HIS A 59 37.59 5.53 10.27
N VAL A 60 38.54 6.42 10.59
CA VAL A 60 39.91 6.36 10.05
C VAL A 60 40.89 6.07 11.19
N SER A 61 41.74 5.06 11.01
CA SER A 61 42.83 4.71 11.93
C SER A 61 43.98 5.73 11.91
N LYS A 62 44.93 5.60 12.83
CA LYS A 62 46.13 6.46 12.89
C LYS A 62 46.96 6.42 11.60
N ASP A 63 46.98 5.26 10.93
CA ASP A 63 47.73 4.95 9.71
C ASP A 63 46.86 5.04 8.44
N ASN A 64 45.77 5.83 8.46
CA ASN A 64 44.92 6.14 7.31
C ASN A 64 44.18 4.94 6.69
N VAL A 65 43.79 3.96 7.48
CA VAL A 65 42.92 2.86 7.05
C VAL A 65 41.48 3.15 7.44
N LEU A 66 40.53 2.93 6.53
CA LEU A 66 39.10 2.97 6.83
C LEU A 66 38.71 1.73 7.62
N VAL A 67 38.33 1.94 8.87
CA VAL A 67 37.91 0.90 9.82
C VAL A 67 36.40 0.91 9.93
N VAL A 68 35.79 -0.28 9.86
CA VAL A 68 34.35 -0.45 10.05
C VAL A 68 34.09 -0.51 11.56
N SER A 69 33.47 0.56 12.10
CA SER A 69 33.08 0.69 13.51
C SER A 69 32.14 1.88 13.70
N HIS A 70 31.02 1.71 14.41
CA HIS A 70 30.11 2.81 14.75
C HIS A 70 30.70 3.84 15.73
N ASP A 71 31.25 3.35 16.84
CA ASP A 71 31.72 4.20 17.92
C ASP A 71 33.16 4.63 17.70
N ARG A 72 33.52 5.79 18.27
CA ARG A 72 34.89 6.32 18.23
C ARG A 72 35.89 5.38 18.92
N ASP A 73 35.45 4.68 19.95
CA ASP A 73 36.21 3.67 20.67
C ASP A 73 35.50 2.32 20.66
N LEU A 74 36.27 1.25 20.88
CA LEU A 74 35.80 -0.12 20.74
C LEU A 74 35.25 -0.71 22.05
N SER A 75 34.95 0.13 23.07
CA SER A 75 34.55 -0.36 24.40
C SER A 75 33.32 -1.25 24.34
N ARG A 76 32.33 -0.88 23.52
CA ARG A 76 31.04 -1.59 23.45
C ARG A 76 31.13 -2.91 22.68
N VAL A 77 31.96 -2.98 21.64
CA VAL A 77 32.00 -4.12 20.70
C VAL A 77 33.13 -5.12 21.00
N VAL A 78 34.22 -4.65 21.63
CA VAL A 78 35.41 -5.46 22.00
C VAL A 78 35.62 -5.52 23.52
N GLY A 79 35.00 -4.63 24.30
CA GLY A 79 35.22 -4.55 25.75
C GLY A 79 36.46 -3.76 26.16
N SER A 80 37.08 -3.01 25.23
CA SER A 80 38.30 -2.24 25.49
C SER A 80 38.20 -0.81 24.95
N PRO A 81 38.59 0.22 25.70
CA PRO A 81 38.47 1.64 25.32
C PRO A 81 39.53 2.09 24.30
N VAL A 82 39.82 1.25 23.31
CA VAL A 82 40.74 1.53 22.22
C VAL A 82 40.07 2.50 21.25
N ILE A 83 40.65 3.69 21.11
CA ILE A 83 40.19 4.71 20.16
C ILE A 83 40.74 4.42 18.77
N VAL A 84 39.86 4.28 17.77
CA VAL A 84 40.24 3.90 16.39
C VAL A 84 41.30 4.84 15.81
N SER A 85 41.07 6.16 15.89
CA SER A 85 41.96 7.17 15.31
C SER A 85 43.31 7.35 16.00
N GLN A 86 43.53 6.70 17.15
CA GLN A 86 44.78 6.76 17.90
C GLN A 86 45.67 5.52 17.71
N ASN A 87 45.17 4.52 16.98
CA ASN A 87 45.82 3.22 16.85
C ASN A 87 46.00 2.85 15.38
N ASN A 88 47.07 2.12 15.09
CA ASN A 88 47.30 1.57 13.75
C ASN A 88 46.34 0.41 13.48
N PHE A 89 45.94 0.24 12.23
CA PHE A 89 45.00 -0.80 11.84
C PHE A 89 45.51 -2.21 12.14
N SER A 90 46.82 -2.44 12.03
CA SER A 90 47.42 -3.74 12.35
C SER A 90 47.13 -4.21 13.78
N TYR A 91 47.05 -3.28 14.74
CA TYR A 91 46.65 -3.59 16.12
C TYR A 91 45.14 -3.76 16.23
N LEU A 92 44.36 -2.84 15.64
CA LEU A 92 42.89 -2.90 15.65
C LEU A 92 42.37 -4.24 15.12
N ASN A 93 42.97 -4.75 14.04
CA ASN A 93 42.60 -6.03 13.40
C ASN A 93 42.90 -7.27 14.27
N THR A 94 43.69 -7.14 15.35
CA THR A 94 43.87 -8.24 16.32
C THR A 94 42.72 -8.33 17.33
N LEU A 95 41.96 -7.24 17.49
CA LEU A 95 40.87 -7.15 18.45
C LEU A 95 39.67 -7.92 17.93
N LYS A 96 39.02 -8.67 18.83
CA LYS A 96 37.93 -9.59 18.49
C LYS A 96 36.60 -9.09 19.05
N GLN A 97 35.57 -9.17 18.23
CA GLN A 97 34.18 -9.00 18.65
C GLN A 97 33.65 -10.27 19.32
N ALA A 98 32.45 -10.21 19.89
CA ALA A 98 31.86 -11.31 20.65
C ALA A 98 31.69 -12.63 19.87
N ASN A 99 31.63 -12.60 18.54
CA ASN A 99 31.55 -13.78 17.68
C ASN A 99 32.92 -14.30 17.21
N GLY A 100 34.03 -13.70 17.66
CA GLY A 100 35.40 -14.08 17.29
C GLY A 100 35.92 -13.46 15.99
N GLU A 101 35.10 -12.70 15.27
CA GLU A 101 35.56 -11.91 14.12
C GLU A 101 36.45 -10.76 14.57
N SER A 102 37.42 -10.41 13.73
CA SER A 102 38.28 -9.24 13.97
C SER A 102 37.54 -7.93 13.64
N ILE A 103 38.01 -6.82 14.18
CA ILE A 103 37.72 -5.50 13.60
C ILE A 103 38.33 -5.44 12.19
N ILE A 104 37.53 -5.14 11.18
CA ILE A 104 37.93 -5.17 9.77
C ILE A 104 38.08 -3.78 9.17
N SER A 105 38.85 -3.67 8.09
CA SER A 105 38.86 -2.49 7.24
C SER A 105 37.79 -2.58 6.15
N LEU A 106 37.42 -1.43 5.58
CA LEU A 106 36.53 -1.39 4.41
C LEU A 106 37.12 -2.19 3.24
N ASP A 107 38.44 -2.12 3.05
CA ASP A 107 39.15 -2.88 2.02
C ASP A 107 39.01 -4.39 2.21
N GLN A 108 39.11 -4.89 3.44
CA GLN A 108 38.89 -6.31 3.75
C GLN A 108 37.43 -6.72 3.53
N LEU A 109 36.48 -5.85 3.89
CA LEU A 109 35.06 -6.07 3.66
C LEU A 109 34.75 -6.14 2.16
N PHE A 110 35.24 -5.18 1.37
CA PHE A 110 35.08 -5.21 -0.08
C PHE A 110 35.76 -6.40 -0.73
N ASP A 111 36.95 -6.80 -0.28
CA ASP A 111 37.61 -8.01 -0.78
C ASP A 111 36.78 -9.27 -0.54
N TYR A 112 36.12 -9.38 0.62
CA TYR A 112 35.20 -10.48 0.92
C TYR A 112 33.95 -10.50 0.02
N TYR A 113 33.42 -9.33 -0.35
CA TYR A 113 32.15 -9.19 -1.10
C TYR A 113 32.30 -8.93 -2.61
N LYS A 114 33.52 -8.76 -3.13
CA LYS A 114 33.76 -8.48 -4.56
C LYS A 114 33.10 -9.50 -5.48
N ASP A 115 33.17 -10.78 -5.13
CA ASP A 115 32.60 -11.89 -5.92
C ASP A 115 31.14 -12.22 -5.56
N LYS A 116 30.46 -11.36 -4.77
CA LYS A 116 29.06 -11.52 -4.35
C LYS A 116 28.20 -10.36 -4.91
N PRO A 117 27.87 -10.34 -6.22
CA PRO A 117 27.37 -9.15 -6.91
C PRO A 117 26.05 -8.57 -6.37
N ASN A 118 25.29 -9.36 -5.61
CA ASN A 118 24.01 -8.94 -5.04
C ASN A 118 24.15 -8.21 -3.69
N THR A 119 25.34 -8.16 -3.07
CA THR A 119 25.52 -7.44 -1.80
C THR A 119 25.83 -5.98 -2.05
N LYS A 120 25.13 -5.08 -1.35
CA LYS A 120 25.24 -3.63 -1.53
C LYS A 120 25.33 -2.95 -0.17
N PHE A 121 25.97 -1.79 -0.11
CA PHE A 121 26.28 -1.12 1.15
C PHE A 121 25.83 0.33 1.19
N LEU A 122 25.37 0.79 2.35
CA LEU A 122 25.16 2.21 2.66
C LEU A 122 26.27 2.61 3.65
N LEU A 123 27.20 3.46 3.23
CA LEU A 123 28.41 3.75 4.00
C LEU A 123 28.31 5.11 4.72
N GLU A 124 28.42 5.13 6.04
CA GLU A 124 28.44 6.35 6.85
C GLU A 124 29.86 6.91 7.00
N THR A 125 30.06 8.18 6.60
CA THR A 125 31.26 8.91 7.00
C THR A 125 31.09 9.49 8.41
N LYS A 126 31.65 8.84 9.44
CA LYS A 126 31.60 9.34 10.82
C LYS A 126 32.55 10.52 11.03
N LYS A 127 32.07 11.72 10.68
CA LYS A 127 32.73 13.00 10.99
C LYS A 127 31.99 13.71 12.11
N THR A 128 32.61 13.71 13.28
CA THR A 128 32.12 14.38 14.49
C THR A 128 33.11 15.45 14.94
N LYS A 129 32.68 16.32 15.88
CA LYS A 129 33.58 17.32 16.50
C LYS A 129 34.84 16.70 17.12
N HIS A 130 34.75 15.45 17.59
CA HIS A 130 35.84 14.74 18.27
C HIS A 130 36.61 13.76 17.37
N ASN A 131 36.11 13.49 16.16
CA ASN A 131 36.75 12.63 15.17
C ASN A 131 36.37 13.09 13.77
N SER A 132 37.22 13.91 13.14
CA SER A 132 37.00 14.47 11.80
C SER A 132 38.28 14.43 10.96
N PRO A 133 38.72 13.23 10.55
CA PRO A 133 39.84 13.07 9.62
C PRO A 133 39.63 13.90 8.34
N LYS A 134 40.69 14.55 7.85
CA LYS A 134 40.61 15.42 6.66
C LYS A 134 40.53 14.62 5.35
N ASN A 135 41.10 13.42 5.34
CA ASN A 135 41.29 12.57 4.15
C ASN A 135 40.29 11.40 4.04
N MET A 136 39.29 11.31 4.92
CA MET A 136 38.34 10.20 4.93
C MET A 136 37.62 10.03 3.60
N GLU A 137 37.14 11.13 3.01
CA GLU A 137 36.44 11.12 1.74
C GLU A 137 37.32 10.63 0.58
N GLU A 138 38.59 11.02 0.57
CA GLU A 138 39.58 10.60 -0.44
C GLU A 138 39.93 9.11 -0.29
N LEU A 139 40.12 8.65 0.96
CA LEU A 139 40.32 7.24 1.26
C LEU A 139 39.11 6.39 0.82
N LEU A 140 37.89 6.88 1.09
CA LEU A 140 36.65 6.18 0.75
C LEU A 140 36.49 6.10 -0.77
N ALA A 141 36.69 7.22 -1.47
CA ALA A 141 36.65 7.24 -2.92
C ALA A 141 37.70 6.30 -3.55
N SER A 142 38.90 6.25 -2.96
CA SER A 142 39.98 5.38 -3.43
C SER A 142 39.64 3.90 -3.24
N SER A 143 39.10 3.52 -2.08
CA SER A 143 38.65 2.14 -1.79
C SER A 143 37.52 1.71 -2.73
N ILE A 144 36.47 2.54 -2.89
CA ILE A 144 35.35 2.25 -3.80
C ILE A 144 35.85 2.04 -5.24
N LYS A 145 36.74 2.91 -5.74
CA LYS A 145 37.31 2.80 -7.09
C LYS A 145 38.18 1.56 -7.24
N LYS A 146 39.02 1.25 -6.24
CA LYS A 146 39.91 0.07 -6.22
C LYS A 146 39.13 -1.24 -6.36
N TYR A 147 37.95 -1.35 -5.74
CA TYR A 147 37.12 -2.56 -5.76
C TYR A 147 35.94 -2.50 -6.74
N HIS A 148 35.84 -1.44 -7.55
CA HIS A 148 34.75 -1.25 -8.52
C HIS A 148 33.35 -1.32 -7.89
N MET A 149 33.18 -0.71 -6.71
CA MET A 149 31.95 -0.80 -5.90
C MET A 149 30.92 0.32 -6.18
N GLN A 150 31.16 1.20 -7.16
CA GLN A 150 30.34 2.40 -7.42
C GLN A 150 28.84 2.10 -7.57
N ASP A 151 28.47 1.03 -8.25
CA ASP A 151 27.07 0.63 -8.47
C ASP A 151 26.46 -0.17 -7.31
N ARG A 152 27.26 -0.46 -6.28
CA ARG A 152 26.91 -1.29 -5.12
C ARG A 152 26.98 -0.53 -3.81
N VAL A 153 27.25 0.77 -3.84
CA VAL A 153 27.32 1.60 -2.64
C VAL A 153 26.44 2.84 -2.76
N MET A 154 25.91 3.25 -1.62
CA MET A 154 25.41 4.59 -1.36
C MET A 154 26.24 5.17 -0.22
N ILE A 155 26.28 6.49 -0.11
CA ILE A 155 27.01 7.17 0.96
C ILE A 155 26.01 8.00 1.75
N HIS A 156 26.05 7.90 3.08
CA HIS A 156 25.32 8.82 3.94
C HIS A 156 26.22 9.47 4.99
N SER A 157 25.79 10.62 5.50
CA SER A 157 26.55 11.33 6.52
C SER A 157 25.69 12.36 7.25
N PHE A 158 26.00 12.57 8.53
CA PHE A 158 25.58 13.78 9.23
C PHE A 158 26.37 15.02 8.77
N SER A 159 27.50 14.90 8.08
CA SER A 159 28.31 16.04 7.64
C SER A 159 27.97 16.47 6.21
N ALA A 160 27.26 17.59 6.07
CA ALA A 160 26.98 18.18 4.75
C ALA A 160 28.27 18.51 3.95
N PRO A 161 29.33 19.07 4.55
CA PRO A 161 30.62 19.23 3.86
C PRO A 161 31.20 17.91 3.36
N SER A 162 31.04 16.80 4.10
CA SER A 162 31.51 15.48 3.65
C SER A 162 30.81 15.04 2.37
N LEU A 163 29.48 15.18 2.32
CA LEU A 163 28.69 14.83 1.13
C LEU A 163 28.99 15.74 -0.05
N LYS A 164 29.34 17.01 0.18
CA LYS A 164 29.79 17.94 -0.86
C LYS A 164 31.15 17.53 -1.43
N THR A 165 32.09 17.08 -0.61
CA THR A 165 33.34 16.50 -1.12
C THR A 165 33.08 15.21 -1.88
N MET A 166 32.21 14.32 -1.36
CA MET A 166 31.86 13.07 -2.04
C MET A 166 31.16 13.29 -3.39
N SER A 167 30.34 14.34 -3.54
CA SER A 167 29.72 14.67 -4.83
C SER A 167 30.72 15.07 -5.91
N GLN A 168 31.91 15.56 -5.51
CA GLN A 168 33.01 15.87 -6.42
C GLN A 168 33.85 14.62 -6.75
N LEU A 169 34.13 13.78 -5.74
CA LEU A 169 35.00 12.61 -5.89
C LEU A 169 34.31 11.42 -6.60
N LEU A 170 33.00 11.26 -6.37
CA LEU A 170 32.14 10.17 -6.86
C LEU A 170 30.75 10.72 -7.24
N PRO A 171 30.64 11.49 -8.34
CA PRO A 171 29.40 12.18 -8.71
C PRO A 171 28.21 11.24 -8.97
N ASP A 172 28.47 10.01 -9.42
CA ASP A 172 27.43 9.02 -9.76
C ASP A 172 26.98 8.16 -8.56
N VAL A 173 27.72 8.14 -7.45
CA VAL A 173 27.37 7.36 -6.26
C VAL A 173 26.31 8.10 -5.45
N PRO A 174 25.13 7.51 -5.17
CA PRO A 174 24.07 8.21 -4.44
C PRO A 174 24.50 8.71 -3.07
N ARG A 175 24.12 9.94 -2.75
CA ARG A 175 24.45 10.61 -1.49
C ARG A 175 23.19 10.91 -0.70
N ILE A 176 23.16 10.54 0.57
CA ILE A 176 21.99 10.68 1.43
C ILE A 176 22.38 11.49 2.67
N PHE A 177 21.70 12.61 2.93
CA PHE A 177 21.99 13.43 4.10
C PHE A 177 21.23 12.95 5.33
N ILE A 178 21.95 12.62 6.41
CA ILE A 178 21.33 12.19 7.66
C ILE A 178 20.97 13.43 8.50
N VAL A 179 19.71 13.50 8.93
CA VAL A 179 19.21 14.62 9.71
C VAL A 179 18.50 14.17 10.99
N GLY A 180 18.98 14.68 12.12
CA GLY A 180 18.28 14.65 13.40
C GLY A 180 17.46 15.91 13.68
N SER A 181 17.40 16.86 12.75
CA SER A 181 16.66 18.11 12.88
C SER A 181 16.32 18.68 11.51
N LEU A 182 15.10 19.20 11.35
CA LEU A 182 14.63 19.79 10.08
C LEU A 182 15.35 21.09 9.73
N GLN A 183 15.90 21.81 10.71
CA GLN A 183 16.62 23.07 10.46
C GLN A 183 17.89 22.86 9.62
N ARG A 184 18.36 21.62 9.52
CA ARG A 184 19.55 21.26 8.73
C ARG A 184 19.24 21.10 7.24
N ILE A 185 17.97 20.90 6.88
CA ILE A 185 17.56 20.75 5.48
C ILE A 185 17.46 22.14 4.85
N ASN A 186 18.26 22.40 3.82
CA ASN A 186 18.26 23.66 3.08
C ASN A 186 18.65 23.43 1.62
N PHE A 187 18.37 24.40 0.75
CA PHE A 187 18.56 24.26 -0.70
C PHE A 187 20.02 24.08 -1.14
N ASP A 188 21.01 24.58 -0.38
CA ASP A 188 22.42 24.31 -0.70
C ASP A 188 22.69 22.80 -0.56
N VAL A 189 22.31 22.20 0.57
CA VAL A 189 22.51 20.76 0.79
C VAL A 189 21.78 19.92 -0.25
N LEU A 190 20.52 20.26 -0.55
CA LEU A 190 19.70 19.53 -1.54
C LEU A 190 20.29 19.58 -2.97
N SER A 191 21.18 20.54 -3.28
CA SER A 191 21.80 20.64 -4.60
C SER A 191 22.84 19.57 -4.91
N TYR A 192 23.38 18.89 -3.88
CA TYR A 192 24.43 17.87 -4.06
C TYR A 192 24.12 16.52 -3.41
N VAL A 193 22.94 16.34 -2.82
CA VAL A 193 22.46 15.05 -2.32
C VAL A 193 21.27 14.55 -3.12
N ASN A 194 21.07 13.23 -3.12
CA ASN A 194 20.00 12.54 -3.85
C ASN A 194 18.84 12.13 -2.92
N GLY A 195 19.07 12.16 -1.61
CA GLY A 195 18.04 11.89 -0.62
C GLY A 195 18.41 12.34 0.77
N ILE A 196 17.44 12.17 1.67
CA ILE A 196 17.54 12.52 3.09
C ILE A 196 17.18 11.28 3.93
N ASN A 197 18.01 10.95 4.92
CA ASN A 197 17.75 9.92 5.91
C ASN A 197 17.29 10.58 7.22
N ILE A 198 16.01 10.45 7.55
CA ILE A 198 15.32 11.24 8.59
C ILE A 198 14.89 10.32 9.73
N SER A 199 14.95 10.80 10.97
CA SER A 199 14.44 10.03 12.11
C SER A 199 12.93 9.80 11.99
N SER A 200 12.46 8.64 12.45
CA SER A 200 11.05 8.28 12.47
C SER A 200 10.17 9.32 13.18
N ASP A 201 10.69 9.95 14.23
CA ASP A 201 9.96 10.94 15.02
C ASP A 201 9.69 12.22 14.21
N LEU A 202 10.70 12.71 13.48
CA LEU A 202 10.53 13.90 12.65
C LEU A 202 9.54 13.67 11.51
N VAL A 203 9.63 12.53 10.81
CA VAL A 203 8.72 12.23 9.70
C VAL A 203 7.29 11.95 10.17
N THR A 204 7.11 11.33 11.34
CA THR A 204 5.78 11.06 11.89
C THR A 204 5.09 12.32 12.45
N GLN A 205 5.87 13.29 12.94
CA GLN A 205 5.36 14.60 13.40
C GLN A 205 5.10 15.57 12.24
N ASN A 206 5.64 15.31 11.05
CA ASN A 206 5.52 16.18 9.89
C ASN A 206 4.96 15.40 8.68
N PRO A 207 3.65 15.15 8.63
CA PRO A 207 3.04 14.22 7.66
C PRO A 207 3.18 14.65 6.18
N LYS A 208 3.48 15.92 5.90
CA LYS A 208 3.72 16.44 4.55
C LYS A 208 5.19 16.38 4.12
N LEU A 209 6.11 16.05 5.04
CA LEU A 209 7.54 16.15 4.78
C LEU A 209 8.01 15.24 3.64
N ILE A 210 7.48 14.01 3.59
CA ILE A 210 7.81 13.03 2.54
C ILE A 210 7.42 13.60 1.17
N SER A 211 6.18 14.06 1.00
CA SER A 211 5.71 14.59 -0.29
C SER A 211 6.39 15.89 -0.68
N GLN A 212 6.75 16.75 0.29
CA GLN A 212 7.53 17.96 0.05
C GLN A 212 8.94 17.65 -0.45
N LEU A 213 9.63 16.68 0.15
CA LEU A 213 10.97 16.28 -0.28
C LEU A 213 10.94 15.57 -1.65
N HIS A 214 9.94 14.73 -1.88
CA HIS A 214 9.71 14.13 -3.20
C HIS A 214 9.45 15.17 -4.28
N ALA A 215 8.69 16.23 -3.98
CA ALA A 215 8.49 17.35 -4.91
C ALA A 215 9.78 18.13 -5.21
N LEU A 216 10.78 18.04 -4.34
CA LEU A 216 12.14 18.56 -4.56
C LEU A 216 13.08 17.51 -5.17
N HIS A 217 12.55 16.42 -5.72
CA HIS A 217 13.27 15.29 -6.32
C HIS A 217 14.23 14.57 -5.37
N GLN A 218 14.00 14.67 -4.07
CA GLN A 218 14.80 13.99 -3.05
C GLN A 218 14.16 12.65 -2.67
N LYS A 219 14.98 11.62 -2.51
CA LYS A 219 14.57 10.34 -1.90
C LYS A 219 14.48 10.47 -0.38
N VAL A 220 13.54 9.77 0.25
CA VAL A 220 13.33 9.82 1.70
C VAL A 220 13.57 8.45 2.30
N PHE A 221 14.66 8.34 3.05
CA PHE A 221 14.98 7.20 3.90
C PHE A 221 14.56 7.52 5.33
N VAL A 222 14.17 6.49 6.08
CA VAL A 222 13.82 6.62 7.49
C VAL A 222 14.69 5.70 8.32
N TRP A 223 15.33 6.27 9.33
CA TRP A 223 15.96 5.52 10.40
C TRP A 223 15.11 5.65 11.66
N ALA A 224 15.08 4.60 12.47
CA ALA A 224 14.40 4.61 13.76
C ALA A 224 15.44 4.53 14.88
N GLU A 225 15.09 4.94 16.10
CA GLU A 225 15.90 4.79 17.31
C GLU A 225 15.89 3.32 17.81
N MET A 226 15.99 2.37 16.89
CA MET A 226 16.06 0.91 17.14
C MET A 226 14.87 0.34 17.95
N ASN A 227 13.73 1.04 17.91
CA ASN A 227 12.53 0.75 18.69
C ASN A 227 11.32 0.44 17.79
N GLU A 228 11.54 -0.18 16.62
CA GLU A 228 10.52 -0.31 15.59
C GLU A 228 9.35 -1.22 16.00
N SER A 229 8.29 -0.59 16.50
CA SER A 229 7.03 -1.25 16.86
C SER A 229 6.20 -1.64 15.62
N PRO A 230 5.25 -2.59 15.74
CA PRO A 230 4.29 -2.87 14.67
C PRO A 230 3.52 -1.63 14.20
N LYS A 231 3.26 -0.68 15.11
CA LYS A 231 2.61 0.61 14.80
C LYS A 231 3.48 1.46 13.88
N LEU A 232 4.79 1.54 14.13
CA LEU A 232 5.72 2.27 13.28
C LEU A 232 5.82 1.62 11.90
N TRP A 233 5.96 0.29 11.82
CA TRP A 233 6.03 -0.41 10.54
C TRP A 233 4.76 -0.27 9.70
N ASN A 234 3.58 -0.33 10.32
CA ASN A 234 2.32 -0.04 9.63
C ASN A 234 2.27 1.41 9.13
N TRP A 235 2.85 2.36 9.85
CA TRP A 235 2.97 3.73 9.37
C TRP A 235 3.94 3.82 8.18
N LEU A 236 5.14 3.25 8.29
CA LEU A 236 6.16 3.29 7.23
C LEU A 236 5.65 2.71 5.90
N ILE A 237 5.03 1.52 5.94
CA ILE A 237 4.51 0.88 4.71
C ILE A 237 3.39 1.68 4.05
N ASN A 238 2.55 2.37 4.82
CA ASN A 238 1.45 3.17 4.29
C ASN A 238 1.92 4.49 3.65
N ASN A 239 3.11 4.95 4.04
CA ASN A 239 3.73 6.16 3.52
C ASN A 239 4.71 5.85 2.39
N ASP A 240 4.93 6.81 1.51
CA ASP A 240 5.76 6.63 0.32
C ASP A 240 7.23 6.91 0.64
N VAL A 241 7.77 6.23 1.66
CA VAL A 241 9.22 6.25 1.96
C VAL A 241 9.98 5.44 0.90
N ASP A 242 11.20 5.84 0.57
CA ASP A 242 12.05 5.16 -0.42
C ASP A 242 12.96 4.09 0.21
N GLY A 243 13.23 4.18 1.52
CA GLY A 243 13.97 3.16 2.24
C GLY A 243 13.85 3.26 3.76
N VAL A 244 14.12 2.15 4.44
CA VAL A 244 14.09 2.05 5.89
C VAL A 244 15.39 1.41 6.38
N VAL A 245 16.11 2.12 7.23
CA VAL A 245 17.30 1.64 7.93
C VAL A 245 16.84 1.03 9.25
N THR A 246 17.08 -0.27 9.45
CA THR A 246 16.47 -1.04 10.55
C THR A 246 17.40 -2.10 11.13
N ASN A 247 17.27 -2.34 12.44
CA ASN A 247 17.88 -3.47 13.13
C ASN A 247 17.19 -4.81 12.86
N PHE A 248 16.03 -4.81 12.17
CA PHE A 248 15.20 -5.99 11.96
C PHE A 248 14.98 -6.29 10.46
N PRO A 249 16.02 -6.67 9.69
CA PRO A 249 15.92 -6.94 8.25
C PRO A 249 14.76 -7.85 7.85
N ALA A 250 14.58 -9.00 8.52
CA ALA A 250 13.49 -9.93 8.21
C ALA A 250 12.10 -9.31 8.37
N ARG A 251 11.94 -8.44 9.38
CA ARG A 251 10.68 -7.69 9.58
C ARG A 251 10.50 -6.69 8.45
N GLY A 252 11.52 -5.91 8.12
CA GLY A 252 11.47 -4.97 7.00
C GLY A 252 11.12 -5.66 5.68
N TYR A 253 11.76 -6.80 5.40
CA TYR A 253 11.52 -7.59 4.20
C TYR A 253 10.08 -8.09 4.10
N LYS A 254 9.48 -8.55 5.21
CA LYS A 254 8.05 -8.91 5.26
C LYS A 254 7.14 -7.74 4.81
N TYR A 255 7.39 -6.53 5.30
CA TYR A 255 6.61 -5.35 4.94
C TYR A 255 6.87 -4.92 3.48
N LYS A 256 8.12 -5.01 3.02
CA LYS A 256 8.48 -4.76 1.62
C LYS A 256 7.73 -5.70 0.67
N LEU A 257 7.72 -7.01 0.95
CA LEU A 257 6.98 -7.98 0.15
C LEU A 257 5.48 -7.69 0.11
N ALA A 258 4.90 -7.27 1.24
CA ALA A 258 3.48 -6.94 1.30
C ALA A 258 3.10 -5.71 0.44
N LYS A 259 4.02 -4.74 0.31
CA LYS A 259 3.83 -3.53 -0.51
C LYS A 259 4.18 -3.75 -1.98
N SER A 260 5.07 -4.69 -2.27
CA SER A 260 5.55 -4.96 -3.62
C SER A 260 4.42 -5.31 -4.58
N GLY A 261 4.43 -4.75 -5.78
CA GLY A 261 3.42 -4.98 -6.81
C GLY A 261 2.05 -4.35 -6.53
N THR A 262 1.91 -3.59 -5.44
CA THR A 262 0.69 -2.85 -5.15
C THR A 262 0.65 -1.50 -5.88
N LYS A 263 -0.55 -0.94 -6.01
CA LYS A 263 -0.76 0.34 -6.69
C LYS A 263 -1.54 1.26 -5.79
N LYS A 264 -1.12 2.53 -5.72
CA LYS A 264 -1.79 3.57 -4.95
C LYS A 264 -2.19 4.72 -5.86
N TYR A 265 -3.41 5.21 -5.68
CA TYR A 265 -4.02 6.26 -6.48
C TYR A 265 -4.56 7.36 -5.58
N THR A 266 -4.32 8.61 -5.95
CA THR A 266 -4.96 9.76 -5.29
C THR A 266 -6.42 9.86 -5.71
N VAL A 267 -7.32 10.08 -4.74
CA VAL A 267 -8.77 10.18 -4.97
C VAL A 267 -9.31 11.54 -4.50
N ASN A 268 -9.15 11.86 -3.22
CA ASN A 268 -9.63 13.09 -2.57
C ASN A 268 -11.11 13.40 -2.85
N LYS A 269 -12.00 12.48 -2.47
CA LYS A 269 -13.44 12.62 -2.71
C LYS A 269 -14.25 12.06 -1.54
N ASP A 270 -15.37 12.70 -1.22
CA ASP A 270 -16.31 12.18 -0.25
C ASP A 270 -17.12 11.02 -0.85
N GLY A 271 -17.45 10.06 0.01
CA GLY A 271 -18.24 8.89 -0.34
C GLY A 271 -19.10 8.42 0.81
N ILE A 272 -19.96 7.45 0.52
CA ILE A 272 -20.91 6.90 1.48
C ILE A 272 -20.84 5.38 1.44
N TYR A 273 -20.83 4.77 2.62
CA TYR A 273 -20.88 3.32 2.74
C TYR A 273 -22.31 2.78 2.62
N PHE A 274 -22.56 1.96 1.59
CA PHE A 274 -23.86 1.36 1.30
C PHE A 274 -23.88 -0.16 1.57
N GLY A 275 -23.24 -0.63 2.64
CA GLY A 275 -23.33 -2.03 3.08
C GLY A 275 -24.38 -2.25 4.17
N ARG A 276 -25.14 -3.34 4.07
CA ARG A 276 -26.14 -3.73 5.09
C ARG A 276 -25.48 -4.19 6.38
N THR A 277 -24.31 -4.82 6.29
CA THR A 277 -23.45 -5.15 7.43
C THR A 277 -22.35 -4.11 7.56
N PRO A 278 -21.94 -3.72 8.78
CA PRO A 278 -20.76 -2.89 8.96
C PRO A 278 -19.50 -3.54 8.36
N THR A 279 -18.57 -2.72 7.88
CA THR A 279 -17.25 -3.17 7.42
C THR A 279 -16.18 -2.79 8.44
N GLY A 280 -15.20 -3.65 8.63
CA GLY A 280 -14.10 -3.41 9.56
C GLY A 280 -13.07 -2.44 8.97
N VAL A 281 -12.53 -1.56 9.82
CA VAL A 281 -11.42 -0.68 9.47
C VAL A 281 -10.10 -1.40 9.74
N SER A 282 -9.16 -1.30 8.80
CA SER A 282 -7.80 -1.82 8.91
C SER A 282 -6.77 -0.69 8.97
N VAL A 283 -5.65 -0.93 9.64
CA VAL A 283 -4.51 0.01 9.69
C VAL A 283 -3.42 -0.29 8.68
N ASN A 284 -3.53 -1.43 8.00
CA ASN A 284 -2.59 -1.87 6.99
C ASN A 284 -3.36 -2.70 5.95
N PRO A 285 -3.61 -2.15 4.76
CA PRO A 285 -4.36 -2.84 3.70
C PRO A 285 -3.54 -3.96 3.05
N TYR A 286 -2.21 -3.94 3.21
CA TYR A 286 -1.28 -4.90 2.63
C TYR A 286 -1.19 -6.20 3.46
N LEU A 287 -1.28 -6.08 4.79
CA LEU A 287 -1.21 -7.19 5.75
C LEU A 287 -2.55 -7.49 6.44
N ASN A 288 -3.62 -6.77 6.06
CA ASN A 288 -4.98 -6.89 6.61
C ASN A 288 -5.03 -6.81 8.15
N VAL A 289 -4.31 -5.86 8.74
CA VAL A 289 -4.29 -5.65 10.20
C VAL A 289 -5.55 -4.88 10.60
N LYS A 290 -6.54 -5.58 11.16
CA LYS A 290 -7.85 -5.00 11.53
C LYS A 290 -7.81 -4.24 12.86
N THR A 291 -8.75 -3.33 13.02
CA THR A 291 -9.05 -2.61 14.27
C THR A 291 -10.42 -3.00 14.81
N SER A 292 -10.78 -2.49 16.00
CA SER A 292 -12.14 -2.58 16.54
C SER A 292 -13.14 -1.63 15.88
N LYS A 293 -12.67 -0.63 15.11
CA LYS A 293 -13.53 0.34 14.44
C LYS A 293 -14.26 -0.29 13.26
N GLN A 294 -15.48 0.16 13.03
CA GLN A 294 -16.32 -0.27 11.91
C GLN A 294 -17.01 0.93 11.26
N ILE A 295 -17.30 0.79 9.97
CA ILE A 295 -18.10 1.75 9.19
C ILE A 295 -19.47 1.13 8.94
N SER A 296 -20.53 1.87 9.28
CA SER A 296 -21.92 1.41 9.20
C SER A 296 -22.67 2.02 8.02
N PHE A 297 -23.85 1.48 7.72
CA PHE A 297 -24.71 1.93 6.63
C PHE A 297 -24.96 3.45 6.64
N LEU A 298 -24.83 4.09 5.48
CA LEU A 298 -24.92 5.54 5.24
C LEU A 298 -23.87 6.39 5.95
N GLN A 299 -22.86 5.79 6.57
CA GLN A 299 -21.79 6.57 7.17
C GLN A 299 -20.96 7.25 6.07
N PRO A 300 -20.82 8.59 6.11
CA PRO A 300 -19.97 9.31 5.17
C PRO A 300 -18.50 9.04 5.48
N VAL A 301 -17.68 9.02 4.44
CA VAL A 301 -16.23 8.86 4.51
C VAL A 301 -15.56 9.81 3.53
N HIS A 302 -14.42 10.39 3.92
CA HIS A 302 -13.56 11.12 2.99
C HIS A 302 -12.48 10.18 2.47
N VAL A 303 -12.47 9.88 1.17
CA VAL A 303 -11.49 8.99 0.55
C VAL A 303 -10.31 9.80 0.02
N SER A 304 -9.18 9.73 0.69
CA SER A 304 -7.95 10.42 0.26
C SER A 304 -7.24 9.64 -0.85
N SER A 305 -7.15 8.32 -0.74
CA SER A 305 -6.48 7.47 -1.71
C SER A 305 -7.15 6.10 -1.86
N ALA A 306 -6.83 5.41 -2.96
CA ALA A 306 -7.19 4.01 -3.19
C ALA A 306 -5.92 3.17 -3.34
N VAL A 307 -5.88 2.02 -2.66
CA VAL A 307 -4.79 1.06 -2.70
C VAL A 307 -5.30 -0.26 -3.28
N ILE A 308 -4.64 -0.79 -4.29
CA ILE A 308 -4.88 -2.14 -4.81
C ILE A 308 -3.81 -3.07 -4.26
N ALA A 309 -4.20 -3.96 -3.35
CA ALA A 309 -3.33 -4.94 -2.71
C ALA A 309 -3.99 -6.33 -2.74
N SER A 310 -3.22 -7.37 -3.07
CA SER A 310 -3.71 -8.76 -3.14
C SER A 310 -4.98 -8.94 -3.97
N GLY A 311 -5.09 -8.18 -5.08
CA GLY A 311 -6.25 -8.21 -5.96
C GLY A 311 -7.52 -7.58 -5.36
N GLN A 312 -7.45 -6.87 -4.23
CA GLN A 312 -8.56 -6.12 -3.62
C GLN A 312 -8.25 -4.62 -3.58
N THR A 313 -9.28 -3.79 -3.78
CA THR A 313 -9.16 -2.33 -3.66
C THR A 313 -9.60 -1.90 -2.26
N PHE A 314 -8.78 -1.09 -1.61
CA PHE A 314 -9.04 -0.48 -0.32
C PHE A 314 -9.06 1.04 -0.48
N TYR A 315 -10.01 1.71 0.15
CA TYR A 315 -10.02 3.16 0.28
C TYR A 315 -9.40 3.58 1.59
N GLN A 316 -8.47 4.53 1.52
CA GLN A 316 -7.93 5.22 2.67
C GLN A 316 -8.92 6.32 3.09
N ILE A 317 -9.47 6.19 4.29
CA ILE A 317 -10.52 7.07 4.84
C ILE A 317 -10.04 7.94 6.01
N GLY A 318 -8.74 7.89 6.30
CA GLY A 318 -8.03 8.66 7.32
C GLY A 318 -6.54 8.36 7.24
N ASP A 319 -5.72 9.02 8.07
CA ASP A 319 -4.25 8.92 8.00
C ASP A 319 -3.72 7.48 8.00
N LYS A 320 -4.39 6.59 8.72
CA LYS A 320 -3.98 5.18 8.90
C LYS A 320 -5.17 4.23 8.84
N GLU A 321 -6.25 4.61 8.17
CA GLU A 321 -7.50 3.86 8.20
C GLU A 321 -7.93 3.49 6.78
N PHE A 322 -8.14 2.19 6.57
CA PHE A 322 -8.47 1.62 5.27
C PHE A 322 -9.67 0.70 5.37
N ILE A 323 -10.58 0.80 4.41
CA ILE A 323 -11.74 -0.08 4.27
C ILE A 323 -11.82 -0.66 2.85
N PRO A 324 -12.41 -1.85 2.66
CA PRO A 324 -12.74 -2.36 1.33
C PRO A 324 -13.55 -1.34 0.52
N ALA A 325 -13.15 -1.09 -0.72
CA ALA A 325 -13.77 -0.08 -1.58
C ALA A 325 -15.15 -0.51 -2.12
N ASP A 326 -15.40 -1.81 -2.24
CA ASP A 326 -16.53 -2.36 -2.99
C ASP A 326 -17.91 -1.80 -2.58
N LEU A 327 -18.10 -1.43 -1.31
CA LEU A 327 -19.36 -0.93 -0.78
C LEU A 327 -19.36 0.58 -0.46
N VAL A 328 -18.32 1.29 -0.86
CA VAL A 328 -18.24 2.74 -0.75
C VAL A 328 -18.50 3.32 -2.13
N SER A 329 -19.58 4.09 -2.27
CA SER A 329 -19.80 4.85 -3.49
C SER A 329 -19.32 6.29 -3.32
N LEU A 330 -18.59 6.77 -4.32
CA LEU A 330 -18.14 8.16 -4.41
C LEU A 330 -19.13 9.04 -5.20
N ASP A 331 -20.16 8.44 -5.81
CA ASP A 331 -21.07 9.13 -6.72
C ASP A 331 -22.52 9.11 -6.25
N LEU A 332 -22.91 8.08 -5.50
CA LEU A 332 -24.30 7.89 -5.08
C LEU A 332 -24.64 8.71 -3.84
N GLN A 333 -25.81 9.34 -3.89
CA GLN A 333 -26.41 10.01 -2.74
C GLN A 333 -27.44 9.11 -2.03
N PRO A 334 -27.63 9.23 -0.70
CA PRO A 334 -28.52 8.38 0.07
C PRO A 334 -29.96 8.40 -0.45
N GLU A 335 -30.46 9.58 -0.81
CA GLU A 335 -31.82 9.80 -1.32
C GLU A 335 -32.10 9.00 -2.59
N TRP A 336 -31.09 8.74 -3.42
CA TRP A 336 -31.24 7.96 -4.66
C TRP A 336 -31.35 6.46 -4.40
N ILE A 337 -30.86 5.98 -3.25
CA ILE A 337 -30.79 4.54 -2.94
C ILE A 337 -31.89 4.11 -1.96
N LEU A 338 -32.23 4.96 -0.99
CA LEU A 338 -33.16 4.65 0.09
C LEU A 338 -34.55 4.15 -0.36
N PRO A 339 -35.15 4.66 -1.46
CA PRO A 339 -36.43 4.13 -1.95
C PRO A 339 -36.39 2.65 -2.32
N TYR A 340 -35.21 2.14 -2.70
CA TYR A 340 -35.02 0.77 -3.17
C TYR A 340 -34.44 -0.16 -2.12
N TRP A 341 -33.76 0.37 -1.10
CA TRP A 341 -32.90 -0.38 -0.18
C TRP A 341 -33.57 -1.58 0.51
N ASN A 342 -34.84 -1.43 0.90
CA ASN A 342 -35.61 -2.46 1.60
C ASN A 342 -36.52 -3.28 0.68
N LEU A 343 -36.45 -3.05 -0.64
CA LEU A 343 -37.17 -3.88 -1.61
C LEU A 343 -36.44 -5.22 -1.81
N SER A 344 -37.20 -6.23 -2.20
CA SER A 344 -36.60 -7.43 -2.79
C SER A 344 -36.24 -7.16 -4.25
N ILE A 345 -35.30 -7.90 -4.80
CA ILE A 345 -35.08 -7.95 -6.24
C ILE A 345 -35.43 -9.34 -6.78
N ILE A 346 -35.92 -9.39 -8.01
CA ILE A 346 -36.28 -10.61 -8.71
C ILE A 346 -35.50 -10.69 -10.02
N ASN A 347 -35.10 -11.89 -10.42
CA ASN A 347 -34.71 -12.16 -11.80
C ASN A 347 -35.98 -12.23 -12.67
N PRO A 348 -36.26 -11.24 -13.54
CA PRO A 348 -37.49 -11.18 -14.32
C PRO A 348 -37.45 -12.06 -15.58
N THR A 349 -36.32 -12.72 -15.86
CA THR A 349 -36.13 -13.52 -17.08
C THR A 349 -36.46 -14.98 -16.85
N GLN A 350 -36.62 -15.74 -17.93
CA GLN A 350 -36.85 -17.19 -17.87
C GLN A 350 -35.57 -17.99 -17.58
N ASN A 351 -34.39 -17.37 -17.68
CA ASN A 351 -33.10 -18.03 -17.53
C ASN A 351 -32.36 -17.54 -16.27
N PRO A 352 -31.48 -18.34 -15.65
CA PRO A 352 -30.63 -17.86 -14.57
C PRO A 352 -29.72 -16.70 -15.01
N ILE A 353 -29.50 -15.72 -14.13
CA ILE A 353 -28.58 -14.60 -14.38
C ILE A 353 -27.33 -14.76 -13.53
N PHE A 354 -26.15 -14.73 -14.15
CA PHE A 354 -24.88 -14.80 -13.43
C PHE A 354 -24.60 -13.54 -12.60
N THR A 355 -24.08 -13.76 -11.40
CA THR A 355 -23.51 -12.73 -10.50
C THR A 355 -21.99 -12.75 -10.57
N TYR A 356 -21.34 -11.72 -10.02
CA TYR A 356 -19.90 -11.50 -10.10
C TYR A 356 -19.26 -11.37 -8.71
N ASN A 357 -17.94 -11.60 -8.63
CA ASN A 357 -17.20 -11.50 -7.36
C ASN A 357 -17.08 -10.06 -6.85
N LYS A 358 -17.00 -9.09 -7.76
CA LYS A 358 -16.93 -7.65 -7.50
C LYS A 358 -18.00 -6.90 -8.31
N PRO A 359 -18.25 -5.60 -8.04
CA PRO A 359 -19.09 -4.75 -8.90
C PRO A 359 -18.39 -4.42 -10.24
N ASP A 360 -17.91 -5.44 -10.93
CA ASP A 360 -17.21 -5.40 -12.21
C ASP A 360 -17.45 -6.73 -12.94
N ARG A 361 -17.85 -6.65 -14.22
CA ARG A 361 -18.10 -7.82 -15.07
C ARG A 361 -16.84 -8.62 -15.35
N GLN A 362 -15.66 -8.02 -15.24
CA GLN A 362 -14.38 -8.69 -15.45
C GLN A 362 -13.92 -9.49 -14.22
N SER A 363 -14.57 -9.34 -13.06
CA SER A 363 -14.15 -9.95 -11.79
C SER A 363 -14.42 -11.47 -11.66
N GLY A 364 -14.80 -12.12 -12.74
CA GLY A 364 -15.22 -13.53 -12.74
C GLY A 364 -16.63 -13.74 -12.19
N LYS A 365 -17.27 -14.82 -12.63
CA LYS A 365 -18.62 -15.20 -12.19
C LYS A 365 -18.55 -15.85 -10.80
N LYS A 366 -19.56 -15.57 -9.97
CA LYS A 366 -19.67 -16.12 -8.61
C LYS A 366 -20.76 -17.18 -8.49
N ALA A 367 -22.00 -16.84 -8.83
CA ALA A 367 -23.14 -17.74 -8.77
C ALA A 367 -24.23 -17.30 -9.77
N GLN A 368 -25.46 -17.76 -9.56
CA GLN A 368 -26.61 -17.42 -10.40
C GLN A 368 -27.84 -17.04 -9.57
N LEU A 369 -28.60 -16.06 -10.05
CA LEU A 369 -29.94 -15.74 -9.57
C LEU A 369 -30.96 -16.49 -10.43
N MET A 370 -31.74 -17.36 -9.81
CA MET A 370 -32.77 -18.15 -10.46
C MET A 370 -34.02 -17.30 -10.80
N PRO A 371 -34.70 -17.58 -11.92
CA PRO A 371 -35.96 -16.93 -12.31
C PRO A 371 -37.00 -16.87 -11.20
N ASN A 372 -37.75 -15.77 -11.11
CA ASN A 372 -38.91 -15.60 -10.22
C ASN A 372 -38.64 -15.79 -8.71
N LYS A 373 -37.38 -15.92 -8.28
CA LYS A 373 -37.01 -15.91 -6.86
C LYS A 373 -36.72 -14.50 -6.37
N ARG A 374 -37.04 -14.23 -5.11
CA ARG A 374 -36.75 -12.97 -4.42
C ARG A 374 -35.39 -13.03 -3.74
N TYR A 375 -34.62 -11.97 -3.88
CA TYR A 375 -33.31 -11.79 -3.27
C TYR A 375 -33.26 -10.47 -2.51
N LYS A 376 -32.46 -10.42 -1.44
CA LYS A 376 -32.26 -9.21 -0.64
C LYS A 376 -31.11 -8.39 -1.22
N ILE A 377 -31.24 -7.07 -1.13
CA ILE A 377 -30.14 -6.14 -1.38
C ILE A 377 -29.31 -6.06 -0.09
N LEU A 378 -28.07 -6.52 -0.16
CA LEU A 378 -27.10 -6.48 0.94
C LEU A 378 -26.12 -5.31 0.81
N GLY A 379 -26.04 -4.71 -0.36
CA GLY A 379 -25.20 -3.55 -0.57
C GLY A 379 -25.33 -2.96 -1.96
N VAL A 380 -24.79 -1.75 -2.13
CA VAL A 380 -24.85 -1.00 -3.38
C VAL A 380 -23.47 -0.43 -3.70
N SER A 381 -23.13 -0.38 -4.99
CA SER A 381 -21.89 0.21 -5.51
C SER A 381 -22.07 0.78 -6.91
N GLY A 382 -21.03 1.42 -7.42
CA GLY A 382 -21.03 2.13 -8.70
C GLY A 382 -21.68 3.51 -8.63
N GLY A 383 -22.19 3.97 -9.76
CA GLY A 383 -22.89 5.25 -9.91
C GLY A 383 -24.30 5.08 -10.46
N VAL A 384 -25.01 6.19 -10.67
CA VAL A 384 -26.42 6.24 -11.09
C VAL A 384 -26.68 5.40 -12.35
N ASN A 385 -25.85 5.59 -13.38
CA ASN A 385 -25.99 4.91 -14.68
C ASN A 385 -25.35 3.52 -14.72
N ASP A 386 -24.65 3.13 -13.64
CA ASP A 386 -23.85 1.91 -13.60
C ASP A 386 -24.05 1.12 -12.31
N LEU A 387 -25.26 1.21 -11.73
CA LEU A 387 -25.56 0.72 -10.39
C LEU A 387 -25.40 -0.80 -10.25
N TRP A 388 -24.72 -1.20 -9.19
CA TRP A 388 -24.51 -2.59 -8.80
C TRP A 388 -25.16 -2.89 -7.45
N LEU A 389 -25.76 -4.08 -7.35
CA LEU A 389 -26.40 -4.59 -6.14
C LEU A 389 -25.66 -5.84 -5.67
N LEU A 390 -25.31 -5.87 -4.39
CA LEU A 390 -24.79 -7.06 -3.74
C LEU A 390 -25.94 -7.92 -3.19
N THR A 391 -25.86 -9.22 -3.44
CA THR A 391 -26.76 -10.25 -2.90
C THR A 391 -25.94 -11.34 -2.21
N ASP A 392 -26.60 -12.29 -1.54
CA ASP A 392 -25.95 -13.50 -1.01
C ASP A 392 -25.22 -14.31 -2.09
N TYR A 393 -25.62 -14.15 -3.36
CA TYR A 393 -25.07 -14.86 -4.51
C TYR A 393 -23.98 -14.04 -5.25
N GLY A 394 -23.71 -12.80 -4.85
CA GLY A 394 -22.72 -11.92 -5.48
C GLY A 394 -23.32 -10.65 -6.09
N TRP A 395 -22.48 -9.95 -6.86
CA TRP A 395 -22.81 -8.66 -7.45
C TRP A 395 -23.60 -8.81 -8.76
N ILE A 396 -24.63 -7.98 -8.94
CA ILE A 396 -25.43 -7.93 -10.16
C ILE A 396 -25.73 -6.49 -10.56
N LYS A 397 -25.79 -6.23 -11.87
CA LYS A 397 -26.22 -4.94 -12.40
C LYS A 397 -27.70 -4.71 -12.10
N SER A 398 -28.04 -3.52 -11.58
CA SER A 398 -29.45 -3.18 -11.29
C SER A 398 -30.33 -3.32 -12.53
N SER A 399 -29.82 -2.94 -13.71
CA SER A 399 -30.54 -3.02 -14.99
C SER A 399 -30.92 -4.44 -15.45
N LYS A 400 -30.43 -5.48 -14.76
CA LYS A 400 -30.75 -6.89 -15.07
C LYS A 400 -31.79 -7.51 -14.14
N ILE A 401 -32.22 -6.79 -13.11
CA ILE A 401 -33.18 -7.29 -12.13
C ILE A 401 -34.49 -6.50 -12.19
N LEU A 402 -35.48 -6.90 -11.39
CA LEU A 402 -36.71 -6.16 -11.14
C LEU A 402 -36.78 -5.83 -9.65
N TYR A 403 -36.89 -4.55 -9.29
CA TYR A 403 -37.15 -4.14 -7.91
C TYR A 403 -38.60 -4.44 -7.55
N TYR A 404 -38.81 -5.20 -6.48
CA TYR A 404 -40.10 -5.77 -6.12
C TYR A 404 -40.56 -5.29 -4.73
N GLY A 405 -41.63 -4.49 -4.69
CA GLY A 405 -42.27 -4.06 -3.44
C GLY A 405 -42.90 -2.66 -3.42
N LEU A 406 -42.89 -1.90 -4.52
CA LEU A 406 -43.49 -0.55 -4.59
C LEU A 406 -45.00 -0.58 -4.87
N PHE A 407 -45.76 -1.43 -4.16
CA PHE A 407 -47.18 -1.63 -4.43
C PHE A 407 -48.09 -0.66 -3.67
N ASN A 408 -47.64 -0.22 -2.49
CA ASN A 408 -48.46 0.60 -1.61
C ASN A 408 -48.00 2.08 -1.67
N LYS A 409 -48.88 2.93 -2.19
CA LYS A 409 -48.65 4.37 -2.39
C LYS A 409 -48.38 5.14 -1.08
N ASN A 410 -48.79 4.59 0.05
CA ASN A 410 -48.63 5.22 1.36
C ASN A 410 -47.25 4.94 2.00
N THR A 411 -46.48 4.00 1.47
CA THR A 411 -45.17 3.61 2.03
C THR A 411 -44.11 4.68 1.82
N PHE A 412 -43.13 4.72 2.75
CA PHE A 412 -41.94 5.57 2.62
C PHE A 412 -41.22 5.34 1.28
N ALA A 413 -41.02 4.07 0.90
CA ALA A 413 -40.35 3.70 -0.34
C ALA A 413 -41.06 4.28 -1.58
N TYR A 414 -42.38 4.12 -1.68
CA TYR A 414 -43.15 4.65 -2.82
C TYR A 414 -43.14 6.18 -2.86
N LYS A 415 -43.40 6.84 -1.72
CA LYS A 415 -43.44 8.31 -1.65
C LYS A 415 -42.11 8.93 -2.05
N ASN A 416 -40.98 8.37 -1.60
CA ASN A 416 -39.66 8.89 -1.95
C ASN A 416 -39.26 8.52 -3.38
N TYR A 417 -39.63 7.32 -3.87
CA TYR A 417 -39.45 6.96 -5.27
C TYR A 417 -40.11 7.97 -6.22
N GLN A 418 -41.34 8.41 -5.91
CA GLN A 418 -42.06 9.39 -6.74
C GLN A 418 -41.44 10.78 -6.72
N LYS A 419 -40.71 11.14 -5.66
CA LYS A 419 -40.02 12.42 -5.52
C LYS A 419 -38.65 12.46 -6.20
N LEU A 420 -38.08 11.31 -6.57
CA LEU A 420 -36.80 11.27 -7.27
C LEU A 420 -36.90 11.96 -8.63
N ASP A 421 -35.89 12.76 -8.95
CA ASP A 421 -35.66 13.23 -10.31
C ASP A 421 -35.65 12.00 -11.25
N PRO A 422 -36.37 12.06 -12.39
CA PRO A 422 -36.38 10.99 -13.38
C PRO A 422 -34.99 10.48 -13.78
N ALA A 423 -33.96 11.35 -13.79
CA ALA A 423 -32.59 10.96 -14.11
C ALA A 423 -31.96 9.97 -13.11
N TYR A 424 -32.42 9.95 -11.86
CA TYR A 424 -31.91 9.06 -10.79
C TYR A 424 -32.86 7.88 -10.51
N ARG A 425 -33.98 7.79 -11.24
CA ARG A 425 -35.03 6.82 -11.00
C ARG A 425 -34.75 5.51 -11.74
N GLN A 426 -34.80 4.39 -11.02
CA GLN A 426 -34.79 3.06 -11.64
C GLN A 426 -36.17 2.81 -12.30
N THR A 427 -36.16 2.39 -13.55
CA THR A 427 -37.39 2.15 -14.35
C THR A 427 -37.90 0.72 -14.24
N ASN A 428 -37.02 -0.21 -13.88
CA ASN A 428 -37.28 -1.62 -13.67
C ASN A 428 -37.86 -1.90 -12.26
N VAL A 429 -39.00 -1.28 -11.94
CA VAL A 429 -39.71 -1.45 -10.66
C VAL A 429 -41.08 -2.10 -10.86
N ALA A 430 -41.46 -3.02 -9.96
CA ALA A 430 -42.80 -3.58 -9.92
C ALA A 430 -43.71 -2.64 -9.10
N LEU A 431 -44.69 -2.04 -9.78
CA LEU A 431 -45.74 -1.20 -9.18
C LEU A 431 -46.98 -1.99 -8.77
N PHE A 432 -47.12 -3.21 -9.27
CA PHE A 432 -48.17 -4.16 -8.91
C PHE A 432 -47.55 -5.50 -8.51
N PRO A 433 -48.15 -6.24 -7.56
CA PRO A 433 -47.70 -7.58 -7.22
C PRO A 433 -47.64 -8.46 -8.47
N TYR A 434 -46.51 -9.11 -8.68
CA TYR A 434 -46.35 -10.10 -9.73
C TYR A 434 -46.85 -11.43 -9.20
N LEU A 435 -47.99 -11.89 -9.73
CA LEU A 435 -48.38 -13.29 -9.65
C LEU A 435 -47.78 -13.95 -10.89
N PRO A 436 -46.74 -14.79 -10.80
CA PRO A 436 -46.38 -15.63 -11.93
C PRO A 436 -47.64 -16.44 -12.23
N VAL A 437 -48.23 -16.23 -13.41
CA VAL A 437 -49.25 -17.13 -13.91
C VAL A 437 -48.57 -18.49 -13.90
N GLU A 438 -48.98 -19.39 -13.00
CA GLU A 438 -48.76 -20.81 -13.20
C GLU A 438 -49.17 -21.05 -14.65
N LYS A 439 -48.32 -21.70 -15.45
CA LYS A 439 -48.75 -22.12 -16.77
C LYS A 439 -50.06 -22.86 -16.54
N VAL A 440 -51.19 -22.23 -16.89
CA VAL A 440 -52.44 -22.94 -17.01
C VAL A 440 -52.09 -24.06 -17.98
N PRO A 441 -52.14 -25.34 -17.55
CA PRO A 441 -51.85 -26.41 -18.47
C PRO A 441 -52.74 -26.15 -19.67
N ILE A 442 -52.16 -26.12 -20.87
CA ILE A 442 -52.96 -26.09 -22.09
C ILE A 442 -53.80 -27.36 -22.00
N LYS A 443 -55.05 -27.22 -21.57
CA LYS A 443 -56.04 -28.28 -21.70
C LYS A 443 -56.14 -28.50 -23.20
N ASN A 444 -55.61 -29.64 -23.66
CA ASN A 444 -55.80 -30.06 -25.05
C ASN A 444 -57.30 -29.95 -25.37
N PHE A 445 -57.65 -29.56 -26.60
CA PHE A 445 -59.04 -29.40 -27.07
C PHE A 445 -60.01 -30.51 -26.60
N TRP A 446 -59.50 -31.72 -26.41
CA TRP A 446 -60.23 -32.89 -25.91
C TRP A 446 -60.60 -32.90 -24.41
N SER A 447 -59.88 -32.21 -23.53
CA SER A 447 -60.22 -32.14 -22.10
C SER A 447 -61.23 -31.03 -21.77
N THR A 448 -61.59 -30.20 -22.75
CA THR A 448 -62.73 -29.27 -22.66
C THR A 448 -64.03 -29.93 -23.15
N TYR A 449 -63.95 -31.04 -23.88
CA TYR A 449 -65.11 -31.75 -24.45
C TYR A 449 -65.74 -32.76 -23.47
N SER A 450 -64.99 -33.21 -22.45
CA SER A 450 -65.50 -34.12 -21.41
C SER A 450 -66.33 -33.44 -20.32
N ASP A 451 -66.16 -32.13 -20.12
CA ASP A 451 -66.80 -31.38 -19.04
C ASP A 451 -68.16 -30.77 -19.45
N VAL A 452 -68.56 -30.88 -20.73
CA VAL A 452 -69.77 -30.20 -21.29
C VAL A 452 -70.94 -31.17 -21.58
N ASN A 453 -70.77 -32.49 -21.36
CA ASN A 453 -71.80 -33.49 -21.68
C ASN A 453 -72.40 -34.24 -20.47
N ALA A 454 -72.28 -33.70 -19.26
CA ALA A 454 -73.01 -34.21 -18.10
C ALA A 454 -73.94 -33.12 -17.55
N VAL A 455 -75.12 -33.02 -18.17
CA VAL A 455 -76.46 -32.90 -17.55
C VAL A 455 -77.40 -32.21 -18.54
N ILE A 456 -78.06 -33.03 -19.35
CA ILE A 456 -79.27 -32.72 -20.11
C ILE A 456 -80.45 -33.24 -19.28
N PHE A 457 -81.38 -32.33 -18.96
CA PHE A 457 -82.81 -32.51 -18.60
C PHE A 457 -83.12 -33.02 -17.16
N ASN A 458 -84.17 -32.57 -16.45
CA ASN A 458 -85.51 -32.19 -16.93
C ASN A 458 -86.39 -31.46 -15.87
N GLN A 459 -87.43 -30.76 -16.37
CA GLN A 459 -88.77 -30.47 -15.79
C GLN A 459 -88.87 -29.48 -14.60
N ARG A 460 -89.75 -28.45 -14.59
CA ARG A 460 -91.02 -28.17 -15.27
C ARG A 460 -91.11 -26.74 -15.77
#